data_AF-A0A8X6W2G7-F1
#
_entry.id   AF-A0A8X6W2G7-F1
#
_cell.length_a   1.000
_cell.length_b   1.000
_cell.length_c   1.000
_cell.angle_alpha   90.00
_cell.angle_beta   90.00
_cell.angle_gamma   90.00
#
_symmetry.space_group_name_H-M   'P 1'
#
loop_
_entity.id
_entity.type
_entity.pdbx_description
1 polymer ?
#
loop_
_entity_poly.entity_id
_entity_poly.type
_entity_poly.pdbx_seq_one_letter_code
_entity_poly.pdbx_strand_id
1 'polypeptide(L)'
;MITTSSLHVRNVSIKELWELDVLGITDPLLNENTKENFELTDFKNKMKILPDGRYEVKLPWKCNSENLPSNKELTWKRHLRMMNKLRNGKFFEDYKSVFRQWENLNIIERVPEVELNNECHYLPHRPVIKLDSATTKIRPVFDASAREKGKPSLNDCLYKGVNLIELIPDILDRFRIYPVGIVADIEKAFLMLSVAPKDRDYLGFFFPMQ
;
A
#
# COMPACT_ATOMS: atom_id res chain seq x y z
N MET A 1 -14.47 -43.95 -2.39
CA MET A 1 -15.60 -44.33 -3.25
C MET A 1 -16.67 -43.25 -3.08
N ILE A 2 -16.49 -42.10 -3.73
CA ILE A 2 -17.41 -40.96 -3.71
C ILE A 2 -18.19 -41.03 -5.02
N THR A 3 -19.12 -41.97 -5.09
CA THR A 3 -19.99 -42.17 -6.24
C THR A 3 -21.33 -42.55 -5.67
N THR A 4 -22.17 -41.55 -5.39
CA THR A 4 -23.64 -41.62 -5.27
C THR A 4 -24.16 -40.30 -4.70
N SER A 5 -24.23 -39.25 -5.53
CA SER A 5 -25.18 -38.11 -5.41
C SER A 5 -25.10 -37.14 -6.60
N SER A 6 -24.72 -37.59 -7.81
CA SER A 6 -24.63 -36.71 -9.01
C SER A 6 -25.74 -36.99 -10.02
N LEU A 7 -27.01 -36.97 -9.61
CA LEU A 7 -28.10 -37.32 -10.53
C LEU A 7 -29.28 -36.34 -10.59
N HIS A 8 -29.17 -35.12 -10.05
CA HIS A 8 -30.24 -34.13 -10.24
C HIS A 8 -29.87 -32.68 -10.49
N VAL A 9 -28.62 -32.39 -10.88
CA VAL A 9 -28.24 -31.03 -11.22
C VAL A 9 -27.66 -31.01 -12.64
N ARG A 10 -28.56 -30.88 -13.62
CA ARG A 10 -28.19 -30.67 -15.01
C ARG A 10 -27.83 -29.19 -15.16
N ASN A 11 -26.54 -28.92 -15.38
CA ASN A 11 -25.91 -27.61 -15.59
C ASN A 11 -25.62 -26.79 -14.32
N VAL A 12 -24.75 -27.30 -13.45
CA VAL A 12 -24.08 -26.46 -12.44
C VAL A 12 -22.58 -26.52 -12.73
N SER A 13 -21.98 -25.33 -12.86
CA SER A 13 -20.56 -25.15 -13.10
C SER A 13 -19.75 -25.71 -11.93
N ILE A 14 -18.52 -26.17 -12.20
CA ILE A 14 -17.62 -26.65 -11.13
C ILE A 14 -17.43 -25.56 -10.07
N LYS A 15 -17.44 -24.28 -10.46
CA LYS A 15 -17.34 -23.17 -9.53
C LYS A 15 -18.46 -23.18 -8.48
N GLU A 16 -19.71 -23.31 -8.93
CA GLU A 16 -20.89 -23.38 -8.07
C GLU A 16 -20.90 -24.62 -7.16
N LEU A 17 -20.35 -25.76 -7.61
CA LEU A 17 -20.21 -26.98 -6.79
C LEU A 17 -19.24 -26.83 -5.60
N TRP A 18 -18.32 -25.87 -5.68
CA TRP A 18 -17.32 -25.58 -4.65
C TRP A 18 -17.63 -24.31 -3.86
N GLU A 19 -18.73 -23.62 -4.18
CA GLU A 19 -19.23 -22.48 -3.40
C GLU A 19 -19.85 -22.99 -2.09
N LEU A 20 -19.43 -22.40 -0.96
CA LEU A 20 -19.85 -22.78 0.39
C LEU A 20 -21.37 -22.62 0.61
N ASP A 21 -22.01 -21.78 -0.21
CA ASP A 21 -23.45 -21.55 -0.22
C ASP A 21 -24.26 -22.81 -0.56
N VAL A 22 -23.72 -23.72 -1.39
CA VAL A 22 -24.35 -25.02 -1.71
C VAL A 22 -24.39 -25.95 -0.50
N LEU A 23 -23.50 -25.74 0.47
CA LEU A 23 -23.46 -26.46 1.74
C LEU A 23 -24.29 -25.78 2.85
N GLY A 24 -25.05 -24.73 2.51
CA GLY A 24 -25.87 -23.97 3.47
C GLY A 24 -25.06 -23.07 4.39
N ILE A 25 -23.80 -22.81 4.06
CA ILE A 25 -22.91 -21.89 4.78
C ILE A 25 -22.83 -20.61 3.95
N THR A 26 -23.69 -19.64 4.25
CA THR A 26 -23.60 -18.31 3.65
C THR A 26 -22.39 -17.58 4.18
N ASP A 27 -21.47 -17.20 3.30
CA ASP A 27 -20.35 -16.34 3.63
C ASP A 27 -20.85 -14.92 3.97
N PRO A 28 -20.61 -14.39 5.20
CA PRO A 28 -20.98 -13.01 5.56
C PRO A 28 -20.47 -11.95 4.59
N LEU A 29 -19.43 -12.26 3.79
CA LEU A 29 -18.80 -11.38 2.80
C LEU A 29 -19.70 -11.04 1.60
N LEU A 30 -20.77 -11.80 1.32
CA LEU A 30 -21.64 -11.53 0.17
C LEU A 30 -22.36 -10.17 0.24
N ASN A 31 -22.65 -9.69 1.45
CA ASN A 31 -23.23 -8.35 1.67
C ASN A 31 -22.17 -7.22 1.60
N GLU A 32 -20.89 -7.54 1.84
CA GLU A 32 -19.79 -6.58 1.73
C GLU A 32 -19.51 -6.21 0.25
N ASN A 33 -19.71 -7.16 -0.67
CA ASN A 33 -19.48 -6.99 -2.11
C ASN A 33 -20.13 -5.74 -2.73
N THR A 34 -21.35 -5.35 -2.32
CA THR A 34 -22.03 -4.17 -2.90
C THR A 34 -21.38 -2.84 -2.51
N LYS A 35 -20.95 -2.70 -1.25
CA LYS A 35 -20.29 -1.49 -0.76
C LYS A 35 -18.86 -1.42 -1.29
N GLU A 36 -18.18 -2.56 -1.32
CA GLU A 36 -16.85 -2.73 -1.88
C GLU A 36 -16.80 -2.40 -3.38
N ASN A 37 -17.79 -2.83 -4.16
CA ASN A 37 -17.89 -2.49 -5.57
C ASN A 37 -18.10 -0.99 -5.81
N PHE A 38 -18.87 -0.31 -4.95
CA PHE A 38 -19.03 1.15 -5.02
C PHE A 38 -17.72 1.88 -4.71
N GLU A 39 -17.01 1.47 -3.65
CA GLU A 39 -15.70 2.04 -3.27
C GLU A 39 -14.65 1.83 -4.37
N LEU A 40 -14.65 0.67 -5.03
CA LEU A 40 -13.75 0.39 -6.15
C LEU A 40 -14.04 1.26 -7.38
N THR A 41 -15.33 1.49 -7.65
CA THR A 41 -15.79 2.32 -8.78
C THR A 41 -15.45 3.78 -8.54
N ASP A 42 -15.68 4.28 -7.33
CA ASP A 42 -15.31 5.64 -6.91
C ASP A 42 -13.78 5.84 -6.98
N PHE A 43 -12.99 4.86 -6.54
CA PHE A 43 -11.52 4.91 -6.67
C PHE A 43 -11.07 5.02 -8.14
N LYS A 44 -11.61 4.16 -9.02
CA LYS A 44 -11.31 4.20 -10.46
C LYS A 44 -11.69 5.54 -11.09
N ASN A 45 -12.83 6.11 -10.72
CA ASN A 45 -13.29 7.40 -11.22
C ASN A 45 -12.43 8.58 -10.73
N LYS A 46 -11.85 8.48 -9.54
CA LYS A 46 -10.98 9.52 -8.96
C LYS A 46 -9.52 9.41 -9.42
N MET A 47 -9.12 8.27 -9.97
CA MET A 47 -7.78 8.06 -10.50
C MET A 47 -7.57 8.84 -11.79
N LYS A 48 -6.38 9.42 -11.97
CA LYS A 48 -5.99 10.12 -13.19
C LYS A 48 -4.65 9.61 -13.68
N ILE A 49 -4.42 9.66 -14.99
CA ILE A 49 -3.11 9.40 -15.57
C ILE A 49 -2.46 10.76 -15.82
N LEU A 50 -1.28 10.96 -15.24
CA LEU A 50 -0.48 12.16 -15.40
C LEU A 50 0.27 12.12 -16.75
N PRO A 51 0.72 13.27 -17.29
CA PRO A 51 1.45 13.32 -18.57
C PRO A 51 2.75 12.50 -18.60
N ASP A 52 3.33 12.21 -17.43
CA ASP A 52 4.51 11.36 -17.26
C ASP A 52 4.19 9.85 -17.23
N GLY A 53 2.92 9.48 -17.38
CA GLY A 53 2.44 8.09 -17.37
C GLY A 53 2.12 7.55 -15.97
N ARG A 54 2.26 8.34 -14.91
CA ARG A 54 1.94 7.90 -13.54
C ARG A 54 0.46 7.96 -13.24
N TYR A 55 0.02 7.08 -12.35
CA TYR A 55 -1.34 7.11 -11.84
C TYR A 55 -1.41 8.01 -10.61
N GLU A 56 -2.14 9.12 -10.69
CA GLU A 56 -2.48 9.95 -9.54
C GLU A 56 -3.71 9.39 -8.82
N VAL A 57 -3.57 9.17 -7.51
CA VAL A 57 -4.62 8.66 -6.63
C VAL A 57 -4.82 9.59 -5.43
N LYS A 58 -6.04 9.60 -4.89
CA LYS A 58 -6.37 10.28 -3.63
C LYS A 58 -6.32 9.31 -2.48
N LEU A 59 -5.95 9.78 -1.29
CA LEU A 59 -6.01 8.94 -0.09
C LEU A 59 -7.47 8.60 0.26
N PRO A 60 -7.78 7.33 0.57
CA PRO A 60 -9.15 6.90 0.83
C PRO A 60 -9.54 7.21 2.28
N TRP A 61 -9.82 8.48 2.57
CA TRP A 61 -10.19 8.95 3.91
C TRP A 61 -11.52 8.37 4.42
N LYS A 62 -11.53 7.80 5.64
CA LYS A 62 -12.74 7.35 6.37
C LYS A 62 -13.55 8.50 6.96
N CYS A 63 -12.85 9.52 7.43
CA CYS A 63 -13.40 10.71 8.06
C CYS A 63 -12.59 11.93 7.60
N ASN A 64 -13.02 13.14 8.00
CA ASN A 64 -12.31 14.36 7.62
C ASN A 64 -10.81 14.26 7.99
N SER A 65 -9.94 14.54 7.02
CA SER A 65 -8.49 14.40 7.11
C SER A 65 -7.88 15.33 8.17
N GLU A 66 -8.55 16.44 8.48
CA GLU A 66 -8.22 17.40 9.54
C GLU A 66 -8.13 16.78 10.95
N ASN A 67 -8.72 15.58 11.14
CA ASN A 67 -8.66 14.88 12.43
C ASN A 67 -7.30 14.19 12.67
N LEU A 68 -6.45 14.08 11.65
CA LEU A 68 -5.15 13.43 11.79
C LEU A 68 -4.14 14.40 12.43
N PRO A 69 -3.56 14.08 13.60
CA PRO A 69 -2.59 14.96 14.25
C PRO A 69 -1.29 15.02 13.46
N SER A 70 -0.45 16.03 13.68
CA SER A 70 0.81 16.17 12.96
C SER A 70 1.84 15.05 13.21
N ASN A 71 1.89 14.47 14.41
CA ASN A 71 2.94 13.50 14.82
C ASN A 71 4.40 14.01 14.70
N LYS A 72 4.64 15.31 14.43
CA LYS A 72 5.97 15.88 14.17
C LYS A 72 7.00 15.54 15.25
N GLU A 73 6.67 15.79 16.52
CA GLU A 73 7.59 15.59 17.65
C GLU A 73 7.92 14.11 17.87
N LEU A 74 6.91 13.24 17.80
CA LEU A 74 7.07 11.79 17.89
C LEU A 74 7.98 11.26 16.77
N THR A 75 7.73 11.73 15.54
CA THR A 75 8.47 11.33 14.36
C THR A 75 9.91 11.87 14.39
N TRP A 76 10.12 13.09 14.87
CA TRP A 76 11.45 13.69 15.03
C TRP A 76 12.29 12.92 16.06
N LYS A 77 11.75 12.58 17.23
CA LYS A 77 12.45 11.77 18.23
C LYS A 77 12.87 10.40 17.69
N ARG A 78 11.99 9.74 16.94
CA ARG A 78 12.30 8.45 16.28
C ARG A 78 13.37 8.63 15.19
N HIS A 79 13.27 9.70 14.41
CA HIS A 79 14.24 10.05 13.38
C HIS A 79 15.64 10.25 13.99
N LEU A 80 15.79 11.09 15.02
CA LEU A 80 17.08 11.30 15.71
C LEU A 80 17.69 10.00 16.24
N ARG A 81 16.86 9.14 16.87
CA ARG A 81 17.33 7.84 17.37
C ARG A 81 17.81 6.93 16.23
N MET A 82 17.07 6.89 15.11
CA MET A 82 17.46 6.15 13.92
C MET A 82 18.77 6.69 13.34
N MET A 83 18.89 8.01 13.22
CA MET A 83 20.09 8.69 12.69
C MET A 83 21.32 8.40 13.53
N ASN A 84 21.24 8.49 14.85
CA ASN A 84 22.35 8.16 15.74
C ASN A 84 22.81 6.70 15.60
N LYS A 85 21.86 5.77 15.43
CA LYS A 85 22.18 4.35 15.19
C LYS A 85 22.82 4.13 13.82
N LEU A 86 22.34 4.83 12.79
CA LEU A 86 22.81 4.68 11.40
C LEU A 86 24.16 5.34 11.16
N ARG A 87 24.43 6.51 11.75
CA ARG A 87 25.72 7.22 11.61
C ARG A 87 26.91 6.40 12.09
N ASN A 88 26.69 5.54 13.08
CA ASN A 88 27.70 4.62 13.59
C ASN A 88 27.81 3.32 12.74
N GLY A 89 27.02 3.20 11.68
CA GLY A 89 26.91 2.01 10.85
C GLY A 89 27.42 2.21 9.43
N LYS A 90 27.61 1.10 8.71
CA LYS A 90 28.16 1.08 7.34
C LYS A 90 27.18 1.50 6.24
N PHE A 91 25.89 1.61 6.56
CA PHE A 91 24.80 1.69 5.58
C PHE A 91 24.14 3.07 5.48
N PHE A 92 24.70 4.09 6.14
CA PHE A 92 24.09 5.42 6.17
C PHE A 92 24.07 6.10 4.79
N GLU A 93 25.18 6.06 4.06
CA GLU A 93 25.24 6.61 2.69
C GLU A 93 24.35 5.86 1.72
N ASP A 94 24.34 4.53 1.79
CA ASP A 94 23.44 3.69 1.00
C ASP A 94 21.97 3.98 1.31
N TYR A 95 21.64 4.32 2.56
CA TYR A 95 20.27 4.69 2.91
C TYR A 95 19.90 6.06 2.32
N LYS A 96 20.80 7.05 2.38
CA LYS A 96 20.60 8.37 1.77
C LYS A 96 20.48 8.28 0.26
N SER A 97 21.23 7.39 -0.40
CA SER A 97 21.19 7.24 -1.85
C SER A 97 19.80 6.81 -2.35
N VAL A 98 19.06 6.01 -1.57
CA VAL A 98 17.67 5.65 -1.89
C VAL A 98 16.78 6.89 -2.00
N PHE A 99 16.85 7.80 -1.02
CA PHE A 99 16.03 9.02 -1.06
C PHE A 99 16.46 9.98 -2.16
N ARG A 100 17.78 10.10 -2.43
CA ARG A 100 18.27 10.87 -3.58
C ARG A 100 17.76 10.31 -4.91
N GLN A 101 17.72 8.98 -5.04
CA GLN A 101 17.13 8.34 -6.22
C GLN A 101 15.64 8.63 -6.32
N TRP A 102 14.90 8.60 -5.21
CA TRP A 102 13.48 8.95 -5.20
C TRP A 102 13.24 10.41 -5.59
N GLU A 103 14.07 11.33 -5.11
CA GLU A 103 14.02 12.74 -5.49
C GLU A 103 14.30 12.93 -6.98
N ASN A 104 15.36 12.30 -7.52
CA ASN A 104 15.69 12.34 -8.95
C ASN A 104 14.59 11.74 -9.85
N LEU A 105 13.86 10.75 -9.33
CA LEU A 105 12.72 10.15 -10.01
C LEU A 105 11.42 10.93 -9.77
N ASN A 106 11.42 12.08 -9.10
CA ASN A 106 10.21 12.81 -8.72
C ASN A 106 9.18 11.95 -7.96
N ILE A 107 9.64 10.97 -7.17
CA ILE A 107 8.79 10.14 -6.30
C ILE A 107 8.52 10.87 -4.98
N ILE A 108 9.49 11.67 -4.53
CA ILE A 108 9.38 12.56 -3.37
C ILE A 108 9.72 13.98 -3.79
N GLU A 109 9.20 14.95 -3.06
CA GLU A 109 9.50 16.38 -3.26
C GLU A 109 9.91 17.03 -1.95
N ARG A 110 10.63 18.15 -2.05
CA ARG A 110 10.94 18.98 -0.88
C ARG A 110 9.77 19.90 -0.60
N VAL A 111 9.38 19.98 0.67
CA VAL A 111 8.42 20.98 1.13
C VAL A 111 9.05 22.37 1.00
N PRO A 112 8.42 23.34 0.31
CA PRO A 112 8.89 24.71 0.22
C PRO A 112 9.06 25.35 1.60
N GLU A 113 10.05 26.23 1.78
CA GLU A 113 10.31 26.88 3.08
C GLU A 113 9.10 27.65 3.61
N VAL A 114 8.34 28.27 2.70
CA VAL A 114 7.10 29.01 3.00
C VAL A 114 5.98 28.12 3.56
N GLU A 115 6.03 26.81 3.31
CA GLU A 115 5.01 25.83 3.71
C GLU A 115 5.44 24.99 4.92
N LEU A 116 6.67 25.18 5.44
CA LEU A 116 7.19 24.38 6.57
C LEU A 116 6.39 24.52 7.88
N ASN A 117 5.62 25.61 7.99
CA ASN A 117 4.76 25.89 9.14
C ASN A 117 3.31 25.44 8.92
N ASN A 118 2.97 24.89 7.75
CA ASN A 118 1.65 24.35 7.50
C ASN A 118 1.42 23.10 8.35
N GLU A 119 0.15 22.81 8.62
CA GLU A 119 -0.24 21.58 9.31
C GLU A 119 0.02 20.37 8.41
N CYS A 120 1.01 19.55 8.78
CA CYS A 120 1.36 18.33 8.06
C CYS A 120 1.40 17.14 9.02
N HIS A 121 1.14 15.93 8.52
CA HIS A 121 1.39 14.68 9.24
C HIS A 121 2.74 14.09 8.86
N TYR A 122 3.50 13.66 9.85
CA TYR A 122 4.84 13.11 9.67
C TYR A 122 4.90 11.62 9.97
N LEU A 123 5.36 10.84 8.98
CA LEU A 123 5.59 9.42 9.06
C LEU A 123 7.03 9.11 9.50
N PRO A 124 7.23 8.40 10.62
CA PRO A 124 8.55 7.89 10.96
C PRO A 124 8.92 6.77 9.99
N HIS A 125 10.16 6.77 9.55
CA HIS A 125 10.71 5.70 8.73
C HIS A 125 11.95 5.08 9.35
N ARG A 126 12.29 3.87 8.89
CA ARG A 126 13.53 3.18 9.25
C ARG A 126 14.08 2.38 8.07
N PRO A 127 15.39 2.14 8.01
CA PRO A 127 15.97 1.22 7.05
C PRO A 127 15.62 -0.23 7.41
N VAL A 128 15.24 -1.02 6.41
CA VAL A 128 15.27 -2.49 6.46
C VAL A 128 16.37 -2.95 5.51
N ILE A 129 17.39 -3.60 6.08
CA ILE A 129 18.57 -4.08 5.36
C ILE A 129 18.38 -5.57 5.11
N LYS A 130 18.49 -5.99 3.85
CA LYS A 130 18.47 -7.39 3.42
C LYS A 130 19.73 -7.64 2.61
N LEU A 131 20.76 -8.19 3.26
CA LEU A 131 22.10 -8.39 2.65
C LEU A 131 22.08 -9.47 1.56
N ASP A 132 21.14 -10.39 1.71
CA ASP A 132 20.76 -11.53 0.89
C ASP A 132 19.87 -11.15 -0.31
N SER A 133 19.46 -9.88 -0.42
CA SER A 133 18.70 -9.37 -1.56
C SER A 133 19.60 -9.07 -2.75
N ALA A 134 19.33 -9.71 -3.89
CA ALA A 134 20.08 -9.48 -5.13
C ALA A 134 19.83 -8.09 -5.74
N THR A 135 18.63 -7.53 -5.56
CA THR A 135 18.17 -6.32 -6.27
C THR A 135 18.12 -5.08 -5.38
N THR A 136 17.75 -5.20 -4.10
CA THR A 136 17.64 -4.03 -3.21
C THR A 136 18.12 -4.35 -1.80
N LYS A 137 19.33 -3.88 -1.48
CA LYS A 137 19.98 -4.13 -0.18
C LYS A 137 19.36 -3.35 0.98
N ILE A 138 18.79 -2.17 0.71
CA ILE A 138 18.19 -1.30 1.73
C ILE A 138 16.85 -0.76 1.24
N ARG A 139 15.81 -0.86 2.08
CA ARG A 139 14.48 -0.31 1.81
C ARG A 139 14.02 0.58 2.97
N PRO A 140 13.64 1.84 2.73
CA PRO A 140 12.92 2.64 3.71
C PRO A 140 11.55 2.02 3.99
N VAL A 141 11.21 1.84 5.26
CA VAL A 141 9.89 1.42 5.71
C VAL A 141 9.29 2.52 6.57
N PHE A 142 8.14 3.03 6.14
CA PHE A 142 7.35 4.02 6.86
C PHE A 142 6.38 3.34 7.82
N ASP A 143 6.21 3.91 9.00
CA ASP A 143 5.30 3.42 10.03
C ASP A 143 4.07 4.33 10.11
N ALA A 144 3.08 4.05 9.25
CA ALA A 144 1.78 4.73 9.21
C ALA A 144 0.86 4.40 10.39
N SER A 145 1.28 3.48 11.28
CA SER A 145 0.59 3.16 12.54
C SER A 145 1.14 3.98 13.72
N ALA A 146 2.20 4.76 13.51
CA ALA A 146 2.74 5.63 14.54
C ALA A 146 1.68 6.67 14.97
N ARG A 147 1.49 6.79 16.29
CA ARG A 147 0.54 7.73 16.89
C ARG A 147 0.93 8.06 18.31
N GLU A 148 0.50 9.24 18.74
CA GLU A 148 0.49 9.59 20.16
C GLU A 148 -0.64 8.88 20.91
N LYS A 149 -0.51 8.77 22.22
CA LYS A 149 -1.51 8.07 23.06
C LYS A 149 -2.85 8.80 22.96
N GLY A 150 -3.90 8.07 22.58
CA GLY A 150 -5.26 8.63 22.47
C GLY A 150 -5.53 9.43 21.19
N LYS A 151 -4.61 9.43 20.22
CA LYS A 151 -4.79 10.05 18.90
C LYS A 151 -4.84 8.99 17.80
N PRO A 152 -5.53 9.23 16.67
CA PRO A 152 -5.56 8.28 15.56
C PRO A 152 -4.21 8.26 14.81
N SER A 153 -3.89 7.12 14.20
CA SER A 153 -2.83 6.99 13.20
C SER A 153 -3.37 7.18 11.79
N LEU A 154 -2.48 7.34 10.80
CA LEU A 154 -2.88 7.43 9.39
C LEU A 154 -3.67 6.18 8.97
N ASN A 155 -3.24 4.99 9.37
CA ASN A 155 -3.96 3.74 9.09
C ASN A 155 -5.37 3.69 9.70
N ASP A 156 -5.58 4.32 10.86
CA ASP A 156 -6.91 4.39 11.47
C ASP A 156 -7.86 5.27 10.65
N CYS A 157 -7.32 6.34 10.04
CA CYS A 157 -8.06 7.33 9.24
C CYS A 157 -8.30 6.93 7.78
N LEU A 158 -7.61 5.93 7.25
CA LEU A 158 -7.76 5.47 5.86
C LEU A 158 -8.58 4.18 5.76
N TYR A 159 -9.41 4.05 4.72
CA TYR A 159 -10.02 2.78 4.36
C TYR A 159 -8.93 1.79 3.96
N LYS A 160 -9.04 0.56 4.48
CA LYS A 160 -8.11 -0.53 4.16
C LYS A 160 -8.21 -0.95 2.69
N GLY A 161 -9.31 -0.60 2.04
CA GLY A 161 -9.64 -1.04 0.70
C GLY A 161 -10.11 -2.49 0.67
N VAL A 162 -10.63 -2.86 -0.50
CA VAL A 162 -11.13 -4.20 -0.80
C VAL A 162 -9.97 -5.18 -0.94
N ASN A 163 -10.15 -6.43 -0.52
CA ASN A 163 -9.17 -7.47 -0.81
C ASN A 163 -9.31 -7.94 -2.26
N LEU A 164 -8.45 -7.42 -3.14
CA LEU A 164 -8.40 -7.78 -4.57
C LEU A 164 -7.50 -8.98 -4.87
N ILE A 165 -6.99 -9.68 -3.85
CA ILE A 165 -6.12 -10.84 -4.05
C ILE A 165 -6.98 -12.01 -4.52
N GLU A 166 -6.78 -12.42 -5.77
CA GLU A 166 -7.39 -13.62 -6.32
C GLU A 166 -6.86 -14.89 -5.62
N LEU A 167 -7.67 -15.94 -5.58
CA LEU A 167 -7.27 -17.22 -5.01
C LEU A 167 -6.11 -17.82 -5.83
N ILE A 168 -5.05 -18.25 -5.15
CA ILE A 168 -3.87 -18.83 -5.79
C ILE A 168 -4.21 -20.01 -6.72
N PRO A 169 -5.10 -20.97 -6.34
CA PRO A 169 -5.51 -22.04 -7.25
C PRO A 169 -6.08 -21.52 -8.57
N ASP A 170 -6.93 -20.49 -8.52
CA ASP A 170 -7.56 -19.91 -9.71
C ASP A 170 -6.52 -19.25 -10.63
N ILE A 171 -5.53 -18.56 -10.06
CA ILE A 171 -4.40 -17.98 -10.81
C ILE A 171 -3.59 -19.08 -11.50
N LEU A 172 -3.28 -20.16 -10.78
CA LEU A 172 -2.49 -21.28 -11.30
C LEU A 172 -3.23 -22.06 -12.40
N ASP A 173 -4.53 -22.25 -12.28
CA ASP A 173 -5.34 -22.91 -13.29
C ASP A 173 -5.34 -22.10 -14.60
N ARG A 174 -5.61 -20.78 -14.50
CA ARG A 174 -5.52 -19.86 -15.66
C ARG A 174 -4.14 -19.84 -16.30
N PHE A 175 -3.09 -19.83 -15.49
CA PHE A 175 -1.71 -19.83 -15.99
C PHE A 175 -1.38 -21.11 -16.78
N ARG A 176 -2.04 -22.23 -16.47
CA ARG A 176 -1.82 -23.53 -17.13
C ARG A 176 -2.66 -23.75 -18.38
N ILE A 177 -3.61 -22.86 -18.70
CA ILE A 177 -4.47 -22.98 -19.89
C ILE A 177 -3.65 -22.99 -21.18
N TYR A 178 -2.54 -22.25 -21.21
CA TYR A 178 -1.70 -22.10 -22.39
C TYR A 178 -0.35 -22.81 -22.22
N PRO A 179 0.24 -23.33 -23.32
CA PRO A 179 1.49 -24.08 -23.27
C PRO A 179 2.72 -23.23 -22.92
N VAL A 180 2.61 -21.90 -23.01
CA VAL A 180 3.70 -20.96 -22.72
C VAL A 180 3.21 -19.91 -21.73
N GLY A 181 3.88 -19.83 -20.58
CA GLY A 181 3.64 -18.82 -19.56
C GLY A 181 4.71 -17.73 -19.59
N ILE A 182 4.29 -16.47 -19.46
CA ILE A 182 5.19 -15.31 -19.36
C ILE A 182 5.13 -14.78 -17.93
N VAL A 183 6.29 -14.56 -17.32
CA VAL A 183 6.42 -13.95 -16.00
C VAL A 183 7.29 -12.72 -16.15
N ALA A 184 6.85 -11.60 -15.58
CA ALA A 184 7.60 -10.35 -15.53
C ALA A 184 7.49 -9.75 -14.13
N ASP A 185 8.57 -9.14 -13.67
CA ASP A 185 8.58 -8.34 -12.44
C ASP A 185 8.47 -6.86 -12.81
N ILE A 186 7.54 -6.14 -12.17
CA ILE A 186 7.36 -4.70 -12.39
C ILE A 186 8.17 -3.97 -11.31
N GLU A 187 9.36 -3.53 -11.69
CA GLU A 187 10.22 -2.78 -10.78
C GLU A 187 9.47 -1.54 -10.25
N LYS A 188 9.45 -1.36 -8.93
CA LYS A 188 8.90 -0.17 -8.26
C LYS A 188 7.44 0.14 -8.60
N ALA A 189 6.60 -0.89 -8.85
CA ALA A 189 5.19 -0.73 -9.18
C ALA A 189 4.44 0.26 -8.26
N PHE A 190 4.62 0.17 -6.94
CA PHE A 190 3.98 1.09 -5.99
C PHE A 190 4.48 2.53 -6.07
N LEU A 191 5.72 2.76 -6.52
CA LEU A 191 6.28 4.12 -6.66
C LEU A 191 5.84 4.80 -7.96
N MET A 192 5.17 4.08 -8.87
CA MET A 192 4.51 4.67 -10.03
C MET A 192 3.16 5.31 -9.68
N LEU A 193 2.67 5.11 -8.45
CA LEU A 193 1.51 5.81 -7.94
C LEU A 193 1.94 7.17 -7.39
N SER A 194 1.38 8.23 -7.95
CA SER A 194 1.46 9.59 -7.44
C SER A 194 0.29 9.84 -6.48
N VAL A 195 0.55 10.58 -5.41
CA VAL A 195 -0.50 11.02 -4.48
C VAL A 195 -0.96 12.41 -4.90
N ALA A 196 -2.27 12.63 -4.93
CA ALA A 196 -2.86 13.92 -5.25
C ALA A 196 -2.29 15.02 -4.34
N PRO A 197 -1.95 16.22 -4.86
CA PRO A 197 -1.25 17.27 -4.10
C PRO A 197 -1.84 17.56 -2.72
N LYS A 198 -3.17 17.67 -2.62
CA LYS A 198 -3.91 17.91 -1.37
C LYS A 198 -3.70 16.86 -0.27
N ASP A 199 -3.28 15.65 -0.63
CA ASP A 199 -3.12 14.53 0.30
C ASP A 199 -1.63 14.26 0.64
N ARG A 200 -0.69 14.97 0.00
CA ARG A 200 0.76 14.75 0.19
C ARG A 200 1.26 15.18 1.56
N ASP A 201 0.68 16.25 2.11
CA ASP A 201 1.03 16.78 3.44
C ASP A 201 0.74 15.78 4.57
N TYR A 202 -0.02 14.71 4.30
CA TYR A 202 -0.28 13.65 5.25
C TYR A 202 0.77 12.53 5.23
N LEU A 203 1.72 12.60 4.30
CA LEU A 203 2.79 11.62 4.08
C LEU A 203 4.18 12.22 4.27
N GLY A 204 4.27 13.38 4.93
CA GLY A 204 5.53 14.06 5.19
C GLY A 204 6.50 13.21 6.00
N PHE A 205 7.80 13.45 5.86
CA PHE A 205 8.83 12.76 6.63
C PHE A 205 10.10 13.60 6.72
N PHE A 206 10.97 13.27 7.68
CA PHE A 206 12.26 13.93 7.83
C PHE A 206 13.32 13.24 6.98
N PHE A 207 13.90 13.97 6.03
CA PHE A 207 14.99 13.44 5.21
C PHE A 207 16.19 13.07 6.11
N PRO A 208 16.88 11.94 5.88
CA PRO A 208 18.11 11.58 6.59
C PRO A 208 19.27 12.51 6.20
N MET A 209 19.30 13.73 6.76
CA MET A 209 20.38 14.72 6.60
C MET A 209 21.27 14.79 7.86
N GLN A 210 22.45 15.36 7.69
CA GLN A 210 23.50 15.43 8.72
C GLN A 210 23.25 16.54 9.74
#